data_AF-A0A9D5SWS9-F1
#
_entry.id   AF-A0A9D5SWS9-F1
#
_cell.length_a   1.000
_cell.length_b   1.000
_cell.length_c   1.000
_cell.angle_alpha   90.00
_cell.angle_beta   90.00
_cell.angle_gamma   90.00
#
_symmetry.space_group_name_H-M   'P 1'
#
loop_
_entity.id
_entity.type
_entity.pdbx_description
1 polymer ?
#
loop_
_entity_poly.entity_id
_entity_poly.type
_entity_poly.pdbx_seq_one_letter_code
_entity_poly.pdbx_strand_id
1 'polypeptide(L)'
;MKRIISVVLALLLTAVLLTACVPENLTTDTPVVSDTAAAVQTNPSEEQTDPTTDSQPTEATDPADEVVFDKEACANALDAVMTHQPGTAGASLKCFAAAIAALDYADTLPADCAADLEAAVTEWYGALSEDDKVLFAMVFTEVDMCANDIIAGSIDLAEMADNAGVQPAKESYADCADSYALFSAAVYKLLEE
;
A
#
# COMPACT_ATOMS: atom_id res chain seq x y z
N MET A 1 25.10 18.85 -10.36
CA MET A 1 25.92 17.62 -10.25
C MET A 1 26.91 17.59 -9.07
N LYS A 2 27.56 18.68 -8.62
CA LYS A 2 28.49 18.63 -7.46
C LYS A 2 27.82 18.57 -6.07
N ARG A 3 26.56 18.99 -5.95
CA ARG A 3 25.85 19.07 -4.65
C ARG A 3 25.25 17.73 -4.21
N ILE A 4 24.83 16.90 -5.16
CA ILE A 4 24.13 15.63 -4.90
C ILE A 4 25.11 14.58 -4.36
N ILE A 5 26.30 14.50 -4.94
CA ILE A 5 27.36 13.57 -4.51
C ILE A 5 27.80 13.86 -3.06
N SER A 6 27.79 15.13 -2.64
CA SER A 6 28.20 15.52 -1.30
C SER A 6 27.15 15.18 -0.22
N VAL A 7 25.88 15.05 -0.58
CA VAL A 7 24.80 14.70 0.36
C VAL A 7 24.76 13.19 0.58
N VAL A 8 24.90 12.41 -0.50
CA VAL A 8 24.92 10.94 -0.42
C VAL A 8 26.11 10.42 0.39
N LEU A 9 27.28 11.06 0.29
CA LEU A 9 28.49 10.63 1.02
C LEU A 9 28.45 10.94 2.52
N ALA A 10 27.66 11.92 2.96
CA ALA A 10 27.52 12.27 4.37
C ALA A 10 26.61 11.29 5.14
N LEU A 11 25.61 10.71 4.47
CA LEU A 11 24.64 9.77 5.06
C LEU A 11 25.24 8.38 5.35
N LEU A 12 26.24 7.95 4.58
CA LEU A 12 26.91 6.66 4.77
C LEU A 12 27.83 6.62 6.00
N LEU A 13 28.31 7.77 6.49
CA LEU A 13 29.29 7.80 7.59
C LEU A 13 28.67 7.67 9.00
N THR A 14 27.35 7.86 9.15
CA THR A 14 26.70 7.87 10.48
C THR A 14 26.15 6.51 10.92
N ALA A 15 26.19 5.49 10.07
CA ALA A 15 25.58 4.18 10.34
C ALA A 15 26.44 3.21 11.18
N VAL A 16 27.66 3.59 11.59
CA VAL A 16 28.64 2.64 12.20
C VAL A 16 28.75 2.75 13.73
N LEU A 17 27.96 3.58 14.43
CA LEU A 17 28.27 3.93 15.83
C LEU A 17 27.23 3.63 16.93
N LEU A 18 26.24 2.74 16.75
CA LEU A 18 25.41 2.31 17.89
C LEU A 18 25.34 0.79 18.05
N THR A 19 26.46 0.24 18.50
CA THR A 19 26.48 -0.97 19.32
C THR A 19 26.42 -0.57 20.80
N ALA A 20 25.67 -1.35 21.59
CA ALA A 20 25.50 -1.33 23.06
C ALA A 20 24.30 -0.54 23.62
N CYS A 21 23.27 -1.26 24.08
CA CYS A 21 23.02 -1.44 25.52
C CYS A 21 21.81 -2.40 25.76
N VAL A 22 22.02 -3.46 26.54
CA VAL A 22 21.01 -4.33 27.19
C VAL A 22 21.07 -4.00 28.69
N PRO A 23 19.93 -3.80 29.40
CA PRO A 23 19.38 -4.81 30.35
C PRO A 23 17.83 -4.84 30.38
N GLU A 24 17.18 -6.01 30.40
CA GLU A 24 16.74 -6.85 31.54
C GLU A 24 15.68 -6.26 32.51
N ASN A 25 14.52 -6.95 32.53
CA ASN A 25 13.66 -7.31 33.68
C ASN A 25 12.67 -6.27 34.28
N LEU A 26 11.36 -6.58 34.29
CA LEU A 26 10.61 -7.02 35.49
C LEU A 26 9.08 -7.11 35.24
N THR A 27 8.55 -8.29 35.61
CA THR A 27 7.16 -8.73 35.78
C THR A 27 6.29 -7.79 36.62
N THR A 28 4.98 -7.71 36.36
CA THR A 28 3.91 -7.90 37.38
C THR A 28 2.56 -8.15 36.70
N ASP A 29 2.00 -9.32 37.02
CA ASP A 29 0.68 -9.84 36.73
C ASP A 29 -0.22 -9.56 37.96
N THR A 30 -1.42 -8.99 37.80
CA THR A 30 -2.66 -9.42 38.52
C THR A 30 -3.91 -8.60 38.11
N PRO A 31 -5.12 -9.18 38.27
CA PRO A 31 -6.36 -8.83 37.58
C PRO A 31 -7.36 -8.01 38.44
N VAL A 32 -8.37 -7.40 37.80
CA VAL A 32 -9.64 -7.02 38.46
C VAL A 32 -10.83 -7.27 37.54
N VAL A 33 -11.78 -8.04 38.08
CA VAL A 33 -13.15 -8.31 37.60
C VAL A 33 -14.08 -7.20 38.12
N SER A 34 -15.09 -6.80 37.32
CA SER A 34 -16.52 -6.79 37.71
C SER A 34 -17.39 -5.90 36.82
N ASP A 35 -18.44 -6.53 36.30
CA ASP A 35 -19.84 -6.09 36.15
C ASP A 35 -20.15 -4.62 35.81
N THR A 36 -20.98 -4.41 34.79
CA THR A 36 -22.43 -4.14 34.97
C THR A 36 -23.10 -3.87 33.62
N ALA A 37 -24.23 -4.56 33.41
CA ALA A 37 -25.13 -4.41 32.28
C ALA A 37 -25.95 -3.10 32.34
N ALA A 38 -26.25 -2.51 31.19
CA ALA A 38 -27.44 -1.68 30.99
C ALA A 38 -27.83 -1.66 29.51
N ALA A 39 -28.95 -2.32 29.20
CA ALA A 39 -29.68 -2.18 27.95
C ALA A 39 -30.57 -0.93 28.01
N VAL A 40 -30.61 -0.10 26.97
CA VAL A 40 -31.81 0.69 26.62
C VAL A 40 -31.94 0.82 25.11
N GLN A 41 -33.18 0.66 24.68
CA GLN A 41 -33.78 0.58 23.37
C GLN A 41 -33.70 1.89 22.56
N THR A 42 -33.64 1.78 21.23
CA THR A 42 -34.18 2.79 20.29
C THR A 42 -34.74 2.13 19.03
N ASN A 43 -36.04 2.26 18.82
CA ASN A 43 -36.80 2.31 17.55
C ASN A 43 -38.25 2.68 17.94
N PRO A 44 -39.18 3.15 17.07
CA PRO A 44 -39.18 3.17 15.60
C PRO A 44 -39.71 4.46 14.94
N SER A 45 -39.52 4.61 13.62
CA SER A 45 -40.45 5.27 12.66
C SER A 45 -39.78 5.24 11.29
N GLU A 46 -40.20 4.37 10.37
CA GLU A 46 -41.38 4.43 9.48
C GLU A 46 -41.01 4.92 8.08
N GLU A 47 -41.61 4.20 7.14
CA GLU A 47 -41.34 4.00 5.73
C GLU A 47 -42.10 5.03 4.90
N GLN A 48 -41.51 5.56 3.83
CA GLN A 48 -42.32 5.94 2.66
C GLN A 48 -41.52 5.93 1.35
N THR A 49 -42.11 5.20 0.41
CA THR A 49 -41.74 4.84 -0.95
C THR A 49 -41.97 5.96 -1.97
N ASP A 50 -41.02 6.06 -2.92
CA ASP A 50 -41.07 6.21 -4.41
C ASP A 50 -42.21 7.00 -5.12
N PRO A 51 -41.98 7.64 -6.30
CA PRO A 51 -41.66 6.88 -7.53
C PRO A 51 -40.79 7.54 -8.65
N THR A 52 -39.97 6.68 -9.27
CA THR A 52 -39.84 6.41 -10.73
C THR A 52 -39.44 7.51 -11.72
N THR A 53 -38.30 7.29 -12.41
CA THR A 53 -38.12 7.43 -13.88
C THR A 53 -36.92 6.54 -14.25
N ASP A 54 -37.16 5.30 -14.63
CA ASP A 54 -37.27 4.85 -16.02
C ASP A 54 -35.99 5.09 -16.85
N SER A 55 -35.13 4.07 -16.88
CA SER A 55 -34.39 3.66 -18.07
C SER A 55 -34.10 2.16 -17.95
N GLN A 56 -34.77 1.42 -18.82
CA GLN A 56 -34.86 -0.03 -18.92
C GLN A 56 -33.48 -0.73 -19.07
N PRO A 57 -33.35 -1.99 -18.62
CA PRO A 57 -32.12 -2.77 -18.67
C PRO A 57 -31.81 -3.21 -20.11
N THR A 58 -30.60 -2.94 -20.58
CA THR A 58 -30.09 -3.60 -21.79
C THR A 58 -29.67 -5.02 -21.43
N GLU A 59 -30.21 -5.96 -22.20
CA GLU A 59 -30.10 -7.40 -22.06
C GLU A 59 -28.65 -7.92 -22.04
N ALA A 60 -28.47 -8.93 -21.17
CA ALA A 60 -27.59 -10.09 -21.30
C ALA A 60 -26.39 -9.98 -22.26
N THR A 61 -25.23 -9.71 -21.69
CA THR A 61 -24.01 -10.40 -22.08
C THR A 61 -23.60 -11.23 -20.87
N ASP A 62 -23.33 -12.51 -21.07
CA ASP A 62 -22.45 -13.28 -20.19
C ASP A 62 -21.04 -12.98 -20.70
N PRO A 63 -20.29 -12.01 -20.12
CA PRO A 63 -18.87 -11.93 -20.41
C PRO A 63 -18.22 -12.99 -19.54
N ALA A 64 -17.42 -13.87 -20.13
CA ALA A 64 -16.27 -14.34 -19.35
C ALA A 64 -15.57 -13.07 -18.83
N ASP A 65 -15.51 -12.89 -17.50
CA ASP A 65 -15.07 -11.68 -16.80
C ASP A 65 -13.85 -11.02 -17.49
N GLU A 66 -14.09 -10.02 -18.35
CA GLU A 66 -13.02 -9.15 -18.81
C GLU A 66 -12.64 -8.29 -17.60
N VAL A 67 -11.48 -8.58 -17.01
CA VAL A 67 -10.91 -7.75 -15.95
C VAL A 67 -10.63 -6.37 -16.56
N VAL A 68 -11.41 -5.38 -16.14
CA VAL A 68 -11.30 -3.99 -16.60
C VAL A 68 -10.22 -3.29 -15.77
N PHE A 69 -9.40 -2.46 -16.42
CA PHE A 69 -8.41 -1.64 -15.72
C PHE A 69 -9.10 -0.67 -14.74
N ASP A 70 -8.69 -0.73 -13.46
CA ASP A 70 -9.20 0.13 -12.40
C ASP A 70 -8.22 1.26 -12.08
N LYS A 71 -8.54 2.45 -12.60
CA LYS A 71 -7.75 3.66 -12.38
C LYS A 71 -7.82 4.17 -10.94
N GLU A 72 -8.93 3.97 -10.23
CA GLU A 72 -9.06 4.42 -8.84
C GLU A 72 -8.21 3.53 -7.91
N ALA A 73 -8.23 2.22 -8.14
CA ALA A 73 -7.34 1.30 -7.45
C ALA A 73 -5.86 1.64 -7.68
N CYS A 74 -5.49 2.07 -8.89
CA CYS A 74 -4.14 2.56 -9.19
C CYS A 74 -3.75 3.74 -8.29
N ALA A 75 -4.60 4.77 -8.23
CA ALA A 75 -4.35 5.96 -7.42
C ALA A 75 -4.24 5.60 -5.93
N ASN A 76 -5.15 4.75 -5.42
CA ASN A 76 -5.12 4.31 -4.03
C ASN A 76 -3.83 3.55 -3.67
N ALA A 77 -3.31 2.71 -4.57
CA ALA A 77 -2.04 2.03 -4.37
C ALA A 77 -0.85 3.00 -4.33
N LEU A 78 -0.84 4.01 -5.21
CA LEU A 78 0.19 5.05 -5.24
C LEU A 78 0.10 5.98 -4.02
N ASP A 79 -1.10 6.31 -3.57
CA ASP A 79 -1.31 7.07 -2.33
C ASP A 79 -0.82 6.27 -1.11
N ALA A 80 -1.03 4.95 -1.08
CA ALA A 80 -0.51 4.09 -0.02
C ALA A 80 1.02 4.14 0.06
N VAL A 81 1.73 4.17 -1.08
CA VAL A 81 3.19 4.38 -1.13
C VAL A 81 3.60 5.67 -0.43
N MET A 82 2.82 6.73 -0.58
CA MET A 82 3.09 8.04 0.02
C MET A 82 2.80 8.12 1.53
N THR A 83 2.08 7.15 2.10
CA THR A 83 1.83 7.12 3.56
C THR A 83 3.06 6.74 4.38
N HIS A 84 4.06 6.15 3.73
CA HIS A 84 5.35 5.83 4.31
C HIS A 84 6.25 7.06 4.35
N GLN A 85 6.85 7.33 5.51
CA GLN A 85 7.83 8.40 5.65
C GLN A 85 9.12 7.83 6.26
N PRO A 86 10.24 7.82 5.49
CA PRO A 86 11.51 7.29 5.94
C PRO A 86 12.01 8.00 7.20
N GLY A 87 12.66 7.24 8.09
CA GLY A 87 13.22 7.75 9.34
C GLY A 87 12.21 7.97 10.48
N THR A 88 10.95 7.59 10.30
CA THR A 88 9.95 7.58 11.38
C THR A 88 9.92 6.24 12.12
N ALA A 89 9.46 6.24 13.38
CA ALA A 89 9.23 4.98 14.09
C ALA A 89 8.17 4.15 13.35
N GLY A 90 8.44 2.86 13.14
CA GLY A 90 7.58 1.97 12.37
C GLY A 90 7.66 2.17 10.85
N ALA A 91 8.66 2.89 10.34
CA ALA A 91 8.91 3.06 8.91
C ALA A 91 8.99 1.71 8.17
N SER A 92 9.61 0.67 8.77
CA SER A 92 9.65 -0.66 8.16
C SER A 92 8.26 -1.30 7.99
N LEU A 93 7.40 -1.19 9.00
CA LEU A 93 6.03 -1.74 8.94
C LEU A 93 5.13 -0.93 7.99
N LYS A 94 5.31 0.39 7.91
CA LYS A 94 4.61 1.22 6.93
C LYS A 94 5.06 0.93 5.50
N CYS A 95 6.36 0.76 5.28
CA CYS A 95 6.90 0.33 4.00
C CYS A 95 6.33 -1.03 3.58
N PHE A 96 6.26 -1.98 4.52
CA PHE A 96 5.61 -3.27 4.30
C PHE A 96 4.13 -3.12 3.93
N ALA A 97 3.36 -2.32 4.68
CA ALA A 97 1.94 -2.07 4.38
C ALA A 97 1.74 -1.45 2.98
N ALA A 98 2.58 -0.50 2.60
CA ALA A 98 2.58 0.08 1.26
C ALA A 98 2.95 -0.92 0.17
N ALA A 99 3.92 -1.81 0.44
CA ALA A 99 4.29 -2.89 -0.47
C ALA A 99 3.12 -3.88 -0.69
N ILE A 100 2.41 -4.24 0.38
CA ILE A 100 1.20 -5.07 0.28
C ILE A 100 0.13 -4.38 -0.58
N ALA A 101 -0.15 -3.10 -0.34
CA ALA A 101 -1.13 -2.36 -1.15
C ALA A 101 -0.75 -2.33 -2.65
N ALA A 102 0.55 -2.14 -2.95
CA ALA A 102 1.04 -2.14 -4.31
C ALA A 102 0.97 -3.54 -4.96
N LEU A 103 1.27 -4.60 -4.21
CA LEU A 103 1.18 -5.99 -4.68
C LEU A 103 -0.26 -6.43 -4.90
N ASP A 104 -1.16 -6.09 -3.97
CA ASP A 104 -2.60 -6.35 -4.08
C ASP A 104 -3.17 -5.68 -5.33
N TYR A 105 -2.81 -4.43 -5.59
CA TYR A 105 -3.20 -3.75 -6.82
C TYR A 105 -2.59 -4.40 -8.06
N ALA A 106 -1.29 -4.69 -8.05
CA ALA A 106 -0.60 -5.28 -9.19
C ALA A 106 -1.21 -6.62 -9.62
N ASP A 107 -1.70 -7.42 -8.67
CA ASP A 107 -2.35 -8.69 -8.96
C ASP A 107 -3.71 -8.54 -9.68
N THR A 108 -4.36 -7.38 -9.54
CA THR A 108 -5.61 -7.07 -10.25
C THR A 108 -5.40 -6.60 -11.68
N LEU A 109 -4.14 -6.38 -12.11
CA LEU A 109 -3.85 -5.79 -13.41
C LEU A 109 -4.23 -6.73 -14.56
N PRO A 110 -5.00 -6.25 -15.55
CA PRO A 110 -5.25 -7.01 -16.78
C PRO A 110 -3.95 -7.21 -17.58
N ALA A 111 -3.84 -8.31 -18.33
CA ALA A 111 -2.64 -8.63 -19.11
C ALA A 111 -2.25 -7.53 -20.13
N ASP A 112 -3.23 -6.84 -20.70
CA ASP A 112 -3.05 -5.83 -21.76
C ASP A 112 -3.31 -4.38 -21.26
N CYS A 113 -2.94 -4.05 -20.02
CA CYS A 113 -3.23 -2.73 -19.43
C CYS A 113 -2.06 -1.72 -19.41
N ALA A 114 -0.88 -2.07 -19.94
CA ALA A 114 0.34 -1.27 -19.76
C ALA A 114 0.19 0.21 -20.13
N ALA A 115 -0.48 0.52 -21.26
CA ALA A 115 -0.69 1.90 -21.70
C ALA A 115 -1.64 2.69 -20.78
N ASP A 116 -2.72 2.04 -20.33
CA ASP A 116 -3.70 2.66 -19.43
C ASP A 116 -3.08 2.88 -18.04
N LEU A 117 -2.26 1.93 -17.57
CA LEU A 117 -1.50 2.06 -16.34
C LEU A 117 -0.51 3.23 -16.41
N GLU A 118 0.31 3.33 -17.46
CA GLU A 118 1.25 4.44 -17.63
C GLU A 118 0.52 5.79 -17.62
N ALA A 119 -0.63 5.89 -18.30
CA ALA A 119 -1.45 7.09 -18.31
C ALA A 119 -2.00 7.42 -16.91
N ALA A 120 -2.51 6.43 -16.18
CA ALA A 120 -3.02 6.61 -14.81
C ALA A 120 -1.93 7.06 -13.84
N VAL A 121 -0.76 6.41 -13.86
CA VAL A 121 0.40 6.76 -13.04
C VAL A 121 0.88 8.18 -13.34
N THR A 122 0.96 8.55 -14.63
CA THR A 122 1.36 9.89 -15.06
C THR A 122 0.37 10.95 -14.60
N GLU A 123 -0.93 10.69 -14.72
CA GLU A 123 -1.98 11.61 -14.31
C GLU A 123 -1.95 11.83 -12.78
N TRP A 124 -1.84 10.74 -12.00
CA TRP A 124 -1.73 10.81 -10.55
C TRP A 124 -0.49 11.62 -10.12
N TYR A 125 0.67 11.32 -10.70
CA TYR A 125 1.92 12.02 -10.38
C TYR A 125 1.89 13.49 -10.79
N GLY A 126 1.21 13.81 -11.89
CA GLY A 126 1.00 15.18 -12.36
C GLY A 126 0.20 16.05 -11.38
N ALA A 127 -0.62 15.43 -10.52
CA ALA A 127 -1.38 16.13 -9.48
C ALA A 127 -0.57 16.41 -8.20
N LEU A 128 0.59 15.80 -8.02
CA LEU A 128 1.45 15.99 -6.84
C LEU A 128 2.17 17.34 -6.85
N SER A 129 2.47 17.86 -5.66
CA SER A 129 3.38 18.99 -5.51
C SER A 129 4.83 18.60 -5.83
N GLU A 130 5.70 19.56 -6.14
CA GLU A 130 7.11 19.27 -6.44
C GLU A 130 7.85 18.61 -5.24
N ASP A 131 7.48 18.97 -4.01
CA ASP A 131 8.04 18.34 -2.81
C ASP A 131 7.55 16.88 -2.67
N ASP A 132 6.26 16.64 -2.94
CA ASP A 132 5.67 15.30 -2.91
C ASP A 132 6.22 14.40 -4.01
N LYS A 133 6.56 14.95 -5.18
CA LYS A 133 7.22 14.21 -6.28
C LYS A 133 8.59 13.69 -5.88
N VAL A 134 9.38 14.51 -5.18
CA VAL A 134 10.70 14.10 -4.65
C VAL A 134 10.53 13.05 -3.56
N LEU A 135 9.55 13.24 -2.67
CA LEU A 135 9.23 12.25 -1.65
C LEU A 135 8.83 10.92 -2.28
N PHE A 136 7.92 10.92 -3.26
CA PHE A 136 7.44 9.74 -3.97
C PHE A 136 8.58 8.92 -4.55
N ALA A 137 9.51 9.54 -5.29
CA ALA A 137 10.64 8.83 -5.89
C ALA A 137 11.49 8.10 -4.83
N MET A 138 11.71 8.73 -3.68
CA MET A 138 12.43 8.14 -2.56
C MET A 138 11.65 6.99 -1.92
N VAL A 139 10.38 7.19 -1.60
CA VAL A 139 9.57 6.18 -0.89
C VAL A 139 9.21 5.00 -1.77
N PHE A 140 8.96 5.24 -3.05
CA PHE A 140 8.66 4.18 -4.01
C PHE A 140 9.84 3.22 -4.14
N THR A 141 11.08 3.71 -4.13
CA THR A 141 12.27 2.85 -4.17
C THR A 141 12.36 1.92 -2.95
N GLU A 142 12.01 2.41 -1.75
CA GLU A 142 11.98 1.56 -0.55
C GLU A 142 10.83 0.53 -0.61
N VAL A 143 9.66 0.95 -1.08
CA VAL A 143 8.51 0.06 -1.25
C VAL A 143 8.77 -1.01 -2.30
N ASP A 144 9.41 -0.66 -3.42
CA ASP A 144 9.78 -1.60 -4.48
C ASP A 144 10.74 -2.67 -3.96
N MET A 145 11.77 -2.29 -3.21
CA MET A 145 12.64 -3.27 -2.56
C MET A 145 11.86 -4.20 -1.61
N CYS A 146 10.98 -3.65 -0.78
CA CYS A 146 10.17 -4.43 0.14
C CYS A 146 9.21 -5.39 -0.60
N ALA A 147 8.58 -4.95 -1.67
CA ALA A 147 7.68 -5.78 -2.48
C ALA A 147 8.44 -6.92 -3.15
N ASN A 148 9.64 -6.66 -3.69
CA ASN A 148 10.50 -7.70 -4.24
C ASN A 148 10.96 -8.71 -3.18
N ASP A 149 11.26 -8.28 -1.95
CA ASP A 149 11.58 -9.18 -0.84
C ASP A 149 10.38 -10.06 -0.45
N ILE A 150 9.15 -9.53 -0.52
CA ILE A 150 7.90 -10.29 -0.30
C ILE A 150 7.70 -11.33 -1.42
N ILE A 151 7.83 -10.92 -2.70
CA ILE A 151 7.71 -11.82 -3.86
C ILE A 151 8.76 -12.95 -3.79
N ALA A 152 9.98 -12.63 -3.39
CA ALA A 152 11.07 -13.59 -3.22
C ALA A 152 10.85 -14.56 -2.04
N GLY A 153 9.89 -14.29 -1.16
CA GLY A 153 9.66 -15.06 0.06
C GLY A 153 10.76 -14.87 1.12
N SER A 154 11.50 -13.75 1.06
CA SER A 154 12.52 -13.38 2.04
C SER A 154 11.93 -12.88 3.35
N ILE A 155 10.65 -12.49 3.34
CA ILE A 155 9.90 -11.95 4.46
C ILE A 155 8.84 -12.96 4.89
N ASP A 156 8.68 -13.18 6.20
CA ASP A 156 7.54 -13.90 6.74
C ASP A 156 6.29 -13.01 6.61
N LEU A 157 5.50 -13.28 5.57
CA LEU A 157 4.33 -12.48 5.21
C LEU A 157 3.30 -12.44 6.34
N ALA A 158 3.07 -13.57 7.01
CA ALA A 158 2.03 -13.67 8.04
C ALA A 158 2.44 -12.92 9.32
N GLU A 159 3.68 -13.11 9.78
CA GLU A 159 4.21 -12.39 10.94
C GLU A 159 4.25 -10.88 10.69
N MET A 160 4.72 -10.45 9.51
CA MET A 160 4.81 -9.03 9.18
C MET A 160 3.44 -8.38 8.96
N ALA A 161 2.48 -9.11 8.38
CA ALA A 161 1.10 -8.65 8.24
C ALA A 161 0.43 -8.39 9.61
N ASP A 162 0.58 -9.32 10.56
CA ASP A 162 0.05 -9.15 11.93
C ASP A 162 0.70 -7.94 12.62
N ASN A 163 2.03 -7.83 12.54
CA ASN A 163 2.77 -6.71 13.12
C ASN A 163 2.40 -5.35 12.50
N ALA A 164 2.15 -5.30 11.19
CA ALA A 164 1.76 -4.09 10.47
C ALA A 164 0.25 -3.78 10.58
N GLY A 165 -0.56 -4.72 11.07
CA GLY A 165 -2.01 -4.57 11.14
C GLY A 165 -2.69 -4.51 9.76
N VAL A 166 -2.10 -5.17 8.76
CA VAL A 166 -2.63 -5.25 7.39
C VAL A 166 -3.08 -6.67 7.08
N GLN A 167 -4.05 -6.81 6.16
CA GLN A 167 -4.50 -8.12 5.67
C GLN A 167 -4.15 -8.23 4.19
N PRO A 168 -3.09 -8.97 3.83
CA PRO A 168 -2.76 -9.30 2.44
C PRO A 168 -3.93 -9.99 1.74
N ALA A 169 -4.18 -9.67 0.46
CA ALA A 169 -5.22 -10.36 -0.31
C ALA A 169 -4.89 -11.85 -0.57
N LYS A 170 -3.61 -12.22 -0.46
CA LYS A 170 -3.11 -13.58 -0.69
C LYS A 170 -2.20 -14.05 0.43
N GLU A 171 -2.07 -15.36 0.58
CA GLU A 171 -1.10 -16.01 1.48
C GLU A 171 0.35 -15.98 0.91
N SER A 172 0.52 -15.65 -0.37
CA SER A 172 1.81 -15.52 -1.05
C SER A 172 1.68 -14.69 -2.32
N TYR A 173 2.73 -13.95 -2.69
CA TYR A 173 2.82 -13.14 -3.92
C TYR A 173 3.87 -13.66 -4.91
N ALA A 174 4.31 -14.91 -4.77
CA ALA A 174 5.35 -15.46 -5.63
C ALA A 174 4.96 -15.52 -7.12
N ASP A 175 3.66 -15.59 -7.41
CA ASP A 175 3.07 -15.56 -8.76
C ASP A 175 2.86 -14.13 -9.31
N CYS A 176 2.96 -13.11 -8.46
CA CYS A 176 2.69 -11.71 -8.81
C CYS A 176 3.89 -11.00 -9.45
N ALA A 177 5.01 -11.71 -9.67
CA ALA A 177 6.26 -11.10 -10.14
C ALA A 177 6.11 -10.35 -11.48
N ASP A 178 5.39 -10.94 -12.44
CA ASP A 178 5.21 -10.34 -13.77
C ASP A 178 4.27 -9.13 -13.71
N SER A 179 3.15 -9.24 -12.99
CA SER A 179 2.17 -8.16 -12.80
C SER A 179 2.78 -6.99 -12.03
N TYR A 180 3.56 -7.28 -10.98
CA TYR A 180 4.27 -6.27 -10.22
C TYR A 180 5.38 -5.60 -11.02
N ALA A 181 6.12 -6.35 -11.85
CA ALA A 181 7.11 -5.77 -12.75
C ALA A 181 6.47 -4.81 -13.78
N LEU A 182 5.27 -5.11 -14.26
CA LEU A 182 4.51 -4.20 -15.11
C LEU A 182 4.13 -2.91 -14.35
N PHE A 183 3.68 -3.05 -13.10
CA PHE A 183 3.41 -1.90 -12.22
C PHE A 183 4.64 -1.03 -11.97
N SER A 184 5.73 -1.62 -11.50
CA SER A 184 6.94 -0.89 -11.14
C SER A 184 7.63 -0.28 -12.36
N ALA A 185 7.59 -0.95 -13.53
CA ALA A 185 8.12 -0.38 -14.77
C ALA A 185 7.38 0.89 -15.19
N ALA A 186 6.05 0.94 -15.07
CA ALA A 186 5.28 2.16 -15.37
C ALA A 186 5.68 3.32 -14.45
N VAL A 187 5.91 3.06 -13.17
CA VAL A 187 6.37 4.07 -12.21
C VAL A 187 7.81 4.51 -12.50
N TYR A 188 8.74 3.59 -12.74
CA TYR A 188 10.12 3.94 -13.02
C TYR A 188 10.29 4.71 -14.33
N LYS A 189 9.52 4.35 -15.36
CA LYS A 189 9.49 5.09 -16.62
C LYS A 189 9.14 6.56 -16.39
N LEU A 190 8.12 6.83 -15.58
CA LEU A 190 7.73 8.18 -15.18
C LEU A 190 8.84 8.91 -14.40
N LEU A 191 9.54 8.22 -13.50
CA LEU A 191 10.60 8.83 -12.67
C LEU A 191 11.89 9.15 -13.45
N GLU A 192 12.06 8.58 -14.64
CA GLU A 192 13.20 8.82 -15.52
C GLU A 192 12.99 9.99 -16.52
N GLU A 193 11.77 10.49 -16.66
CA GLU A 193 11.39 11.62 -17.56
C GLU A 193 11.78 13.01 -17.01
#